data_AF-A0A4R7V2C3-F1
#
_entry.id   AF-A0A4R7V2C3-F1
#
_cell.length_a   1.000
_cell.length_b   1.000
_cell.length_c   1.000
_cell.angle_alpha   90.00
_cell.angle_beta   90.00
_cell.angle_gamma   90.00
#
_symmetry.space_group_name_H-M   'P 1'
#
loop_
_entity.id
_entity.type
_entity.pdbx_description
1 polymer ?
#
loop_
_entity_poly.entity_id
_entity_poly.type
_entity_poly.pdbx_seq_one_letter_code
_entity_poly.pdbx_strand_id
1 'polypeptide(L)'
;MATWQEIEKDAPEFAEKVRGRFEAGRHKTMATLRKDGSPRISASELQFEDGEVTFGMMGDSLKLADVRRDPRIAVHSPSIDPPENEADWHGDAKLSGRAVEVPPGPDAEEGSGAFRIDVTEVALTYLGGTPPDHLVIESWHEGTGWRRRTRK
;
A
#
# COMPACT_ATOMS: atom_id res chain seq x y z
N MET A 1 11.20 8.83 -6.34
CA MET A 1 10.23 7.83 -5.85
C MET A 1 10.76 6.48 -6.23
N ALA A 2 10.44 5.45 -5.44
CA ALA A 2 11.01 4.13 -5.64
C ALA A 2 10.00 3.14 -6.22
N THR A 3 10.49 2.21 -7.04
CA THR A 3 9.74 1.00 -7.39
C THR A 3 9.70 0.05 -6.19
N TRP A 4 8.84 -0.95 -6.25
CA TRP A 4 8.81 -1.97 -5.19
C TRP A 4 10.13 -2.76 -5.12
N GLN A 5 10.75 -3.03 -6.26
CA GLN A 5 12.03 -3.73 -6.35
C GLN A 5 13.16 -3.02 -5.61
N GLU A 6 13.16 -1.68 -5.59
CA GLU A 6 14.15 -0.91 -4.84
C GLU A 6 13.97 -1.08 -3.33
N ILE A 7 12.72 -1.17 -2.87
CA ILE A 7 12.40 -1.45 -1.46
C ILE A 7 12.79 -2.88 -1.09
N GLU A 8 12.52 -3.85 -1.98
CA GLU A 8 12.94 -5.25 -1.80
C GLU A 8 14.45 -5.39 -1.70
N LYS A 9 15.22 -4.62 -2.48
CA LYS A 9 16.69 -4.58 -2.41
C LYS A 9 17.19 -3.92 -1.13
N ASP A 10 16.54 -2.85 -0.68
CA ASP A 10 16.96 -2.10 0.51
C ASP A 10 16.61 -2.85 1.82
N ALA A 11 15.43 -3.47 1.89
CA ALA A 11 14.92 -4.11 3.09
C ALA A 11 14.06 -5.36 2.77
N PRO A 12 14.69 -6.49 2.39
CA PRO A 12 13.98 -7.65 1.85
C PRO A 12 12.97 -8.27 2.84
N GLU A 13 13.36 -8.48 4.10
CA GLU A 13 12.46 -9.05 5.11
C GLU A 13 11.26 -8.13 5.41
N PHE A 14 11.48 -6.82 5.42
CA PHE A 14 10.42 -5.84 5.60
C PHE A 14 9.45 -5.83 4.42
N ALA A 15 9.99 -5.84 3.20
CA ALA A 15 9.20 -5.91 1.97
C ALA A 15 8.34 -7.17 1.95
N GLU A 16 8.90 -8.34 2.30
CA GLU A 16 8.15 -9.59 2.37
C GLU A 16 6.96 -9.52 3.35
N LYS A 17 7.18 -9.00 4.57
CA LYS A 17 6.10 -8.81 5.55
C LYS A 17 5.00 -7.90 5.03
N VAL A 18 5.37 -6.77 4.43
CA VAL A 18 4.42 -5.80 3.85
C VAL A 18 3.62 -6.44 2.73
N ARG A 19 4.28 -7.10 1.78
CA ARG A 19 3.64 -7.83 0.68
C ARG A 19 2.62 -8.83 1.24
N GLY A 20 3.03 -9.65 2.21
CA GLY A 20 2.15 -10.60 2.88
C GLY A 20 0.91 -9.96 3.53
N ARG A 21 1.01 -8.73 4.07
CA ARG A 21 -0.16 -8.00 4.58
C ARG A 21 -1.10 -7.55 3.47
N PHE A 22 -0.57 -7.03 2.37
CA PHE A 22 -1.41 -6.60 1.24
C PHE A 22 -2.04 -7.78 0.49
N GLU A 23 -1.41 -8.97 0.50
CA GLU A 23 -1.93 -10.18 -0.12
C GLU A 23 -2.91 -10.97 0.76
N ALA A 24 -2.99 -10.66 2.07
CA ALA A 24 -3.88 -11.34 3.02
C ALA A 24 -5.39 -11.17 2.72
N GLY A 25 -5.75 -10.28 1.80
CA GLY A 25 -7.13 -10.06 1.37
C GLY A 25 -7.21 -9.30 0.06
N ARG A 26 -8.30 -9.52 -0.70
CA ARG A 26 -8.49 -8.92 -2.03
C ARG A 26 -8.61 -7.40 -1.95
N HIS A 27 -9.45 -6.89 -1.05
CA HIS A 27 -9.86 -5.49 -1.02
C HIS A 27 -9.02 -4.67 -0.03
N LYS A 28 -8.55 -3.53 -0.52
CA LYS A 28 -7.73 -2.56 0.19
C LYS A 28 -8.49 -1.25 0.28
N THR A 29 -8.06 -0.40 1.21
CA THR A 29 -8.63 0.94 1.36
C THR A 29 -7.65 1.95 0.79
N MET A 30 -8.04 2.66 -0.28
CA MET A 30 -7.23 3.66 -0.94
C MET A 30 -7.77 5.07 -0.64
N ALA A 31 -6.86 5.99 -0.35
CA ALA A 31 -7.11 7.42 -0.25
C ALA A 31 -6.59 8.14 -1.51
N THR A 32 -7.43 9.00 -2.09
CA THR A 32 -7.11 9.92 -3.19
C THR A 32 -7.48 11.36 -2.79
N LEU A 33 -7.05 12.36 -3.57
CA LEU A 33 -7.35 13.76 -3.30
C LEU A 33 -8.42 14.31 -4.26
N ARG A 34 -9.50 14.82 -3.69
CA ARG A 34 -10.57 15.49 -4.44
C ARG A 34 -10.08 16.82 -5.01
N LYS A 35 -10.89 17.44 -5.89
CA LYS A 35 -10.62 18.78 -6.47
C LYS A 35 -10.30 19.85 -5.43
N ASP A 36 -10.97 19.78 -4.28
CA ASP A 36 -10.83 20.72 -3.17
C ASP A 36 -9.69 20.35 -2.20
N GLY A 37 -8.93 19.28 -2.50
CA GLY A 37 -7.86 18.76 -1.66
C GLY A 37 -8.32 17.89 -0.50
N SER A 38 -9.63 17.69 -0.28
CA SER A 38 -10.12 16.80 0.75
C SER A 38 -9.87 15.32 0.39
N PRO A 39 -9.66 14.42 1.36
CA PRO A 39 -9.45 13.01 1.08
C PRO A 39 -10.74 12.33 0.61
N ARG A 40 -10.62 11.44 -0.38
CA ARG A 40 -11.64 10.44 -0.72
C ARG A 40 -11.11 9.07 -0.38
N ILE A 41 -11.93 8.25 0.26
CA ILE A 41 -11.64 6.83 0.50
C ILE A 41 -12.45 5.98 -0.48
N SER A 42 -11.85 4.93 -1.02
CA SER A 42 -12.51 3.95 -1.88
C SER A 42 -11.87 2.57 -1.72
N ALA A 43 -12.66 1.52 -1.94
CA ALA A 43 -12.10 0.18 -2.10
C ALA A 43 -11.23 0.12 -3.35
N SER A 44 -10.11 -0.61 -3.27
CA SER A 44 -9.25 -0.88 -4.42
C SER A 44 -8.60 -2.24 -4.30
N GLU A 45 -8.06 -2.71 -5.42
CA GLU A 45 -7.23 -3.89 -5.50
C GLU A 45 -5.85 -3.46 -6.00
N LEU A 46 -4.81 -4.12 -5.52
CA LEU A 46 -3.43 -3.92 -5.96
C LEU A 46 -2.70 -5.25 -5.95
N GLN A 47 -1.64 -5.32 -6.75
CA GLN A 47 -0.83 -6.51 -6.99
C GLN A 47 0.66 -6.14 -6.94
N PHE A 48 1.50 -7.09 -6.53
CA PHE A 48 2.96 -6.96 -6.54
C PHE A 48 3.52 -7.86 -7.62
N GLU A 49 3.93 -7.29 -8.76
CA GLU A 49 4.33 -8.03 -9.95
C GLU A 49 5.54 -7.36 -10.59
N ASP A 50 6.49 -8.16 -11.05
CA ASP A 50 7.70 -7.71 -11.76
C ASP A 50 8.49 -6.58 -11.07
N GLY A 51 8.45 -6.54 -9.73
CA GLY A 51 9.14 -5.50 -8.94
C GLY A 51 8.41 -4.17 -8.87
N GLU A 52 7.12 -4.14 -9.23
CA GLU A 52 6.24 -2.97 -9.14
C GLU A 52 5.03 -3.27 -8.25
N VAL A 53 4.38 -2.21 -7.74
CA VAL A 53 3.02 -2.31 -7.20
C VAL A 53 2.06 -1.73 -8.22
N THR A 54 1.16 -2.56 -8.75
CA THR A 54 0.23 -2.15 -9.81
C THR A 54 -1.22 -2.19 -9.33
N PHE A 55 -2.07 -1.37 -9.94
CA PHE A 55 -3.50 -1.37 -9.68
C PHE A 55 -4.29 -0.82 -10.87
N GLY A 56 -5.57 -1.18 -10.93
CA GLY A 56 -6.53 -0.69 -11.91
C GLY A 56 -7.64 0.15 -11.29
N MET A 57 -8.28 0.97 -12.11
CA MET A 57 -9.50 1.69 -11.76
C MET A 57 -10.52 1.59 -12.88
N MET A 58 -11.77 1.31 -12.51
CA MET A 58 -12.89 1.36 -13.44
C MET A 58 -13.04 2.75 -14.04
N GLY A 59 -13.46 2.80 -15.31
CA GLY A 59 -13.82 4.03 -16.00
C GLY A 59 -14.88 4.82 -15.23
N ASP A 60 -14.85 6.14 -15.40
CA ASP A 60 -15.76 7.11 -14.75
C ASP A 60 -15.77 7.10 -13.21
N SER A 61 -14.94 6.28 -12.56
CA SER A 61 -14.85 6.26 -11.11
C SER A 61 -14.27 7.57 -10.58
N LEU A 62 -14.81 8.06 -9.47
CA LEU A 62 -14.38 9.33 -8.91
C LEU A 62 -12.92 9.29 -8.42
N LYS A 63 -12.42 8.13 -7.97
CA LYS A 63 -11.00 7.93 -7.61
C LYS A 63 -10.07 8.01 -8.84
N LEU A 64 -10.53 7.61 -10.02
CA LEU A 64 -9.78 7.77 -11.28
C LEU A 64 -9.70 9.25 -11.68
N ALA A 65 -10.81 9.97 -11.58
CA ALA A 65 -10.85 11.41 -11.82
C ALA A 65 -9.97 12.20 -10.83
N ASP A 66 -9.86 11.74 -9.59
CA ASP A 66 -8.94 12.31 -8.59
C ASP A 66 -7.49 12.08 -9.00
N VAL A 67 -7.09 10.82 -9.24
CA VAL A 67 -5.70 10.45 -9.53
C VAL A 67 -5.16 11.10 -10.79
N ARG A 68 -5.99 11.22 -11.85
CA ARG A 68 -5.61 11.93 -13.08
C ARG A 68 -5.40 13.44 -12.86
N ARG A 69 -6.01 14.02 -11.83
CA ARG A 69 -5.79 15.43 -11.44
C ARG A 69 -4.60 15.57 -10.50
N ASP A 70 -4.54 14.73 -9.47
CA ASP A 70 -3.49 14.71 -8.46
C ASP A 70 -3.12 13.25 -8.16
N PRO A 71 -1.93 12.80 -8.56
CA PRO A 71 -1.57 11.38 -8.52
C PRO A 71 -1.22 10.89 -7.11
N ARG A 72 -1.28 11.75 -6.08
CA ARG A 72 -0.95 11.35 -4.71
C ARG A 72 -2.00 10.37 -4.18
N ILE A 73 -1.52 9.22 -3.71
CA ILE A 73 -2.34 8.16 -3.12
C ILE A 73 -1.73 7.65 -1.83
N ALA A 74 -2.58 7.08 -0.98
CA ALA A 74 -2.18 6.20 0.10
C ALA A 74 -3.07 4.96 0.08
N VAL A 75 -2.51 3.80 0.37
CA VAL A 75 -3.24 2.54 0.43
C VAL A 75 -2.96 1.85 1.75
N HIS A 76 -4.03 1.44 2.42
CA HIS A 76 -4.01 0.57 3.58
C HIS A 76 -4.25 -0.87 3.11
N SER A 77 -3.51 -1.84 3.67
CA SER A 77 -3.78 -3.27 3.52
C SER A 77 -5.22 -3.60 3.95
N PRO A 78 -5.74 -4.80 3.66
CA PRO A 78 -6.98 -5.25 4.28
C PRO A 78 -6.85 -5.16 5.81
N SER A 79 -7.85 -4.59 6.47
CA SER A 79 -7.98 -4.67 7.92
C SER A 79 -8.65 -5.99 8.26
N ILE A 80 -7.89 -6.89 8.88
CA ILE A 80 -8.37 -8.22 9.28
C ILE A 80 -8.64 -8.16 10.78
N ASP A 81 -9.78 -8.73 11.20
CA ASP A 81 -10.13 -8.81 12.61
C ASP A 81 -9.00 -9.48 13.39
N PRO A 82 -8.70 -8.99 14.61
CA PRO A 82 -7.66 -9.59 15.42
C PRO A 82 -8.00 -11.07 15.73
N PRO A 83 -7.04 -11.99 15.64
CA PRO A 83 -7.23 -13.38 16.04
C PRO A 83 -7.49 -13.50 17.54
N GLU A 84 -8.04 -14.65 17.97
CA GLU A 84 -8.30 -14.93 19.40
C GLU A 84 -7.02 -14.82 20.26
N ASN A 85 -5.89 -15.25 19.71
CA ASN A 85 -4.58 -15.07 20.32
C ASN A 85 -3.90 -13.86 19.67
N GLU A 86 -3.73 -12.79 20.45
CA GLU A 86 -3.10 -11.53 19.99
C GLU A 86 -1.69 -11.73 19.40
N ALA A 87 -0.97 -12.79 19.80
CA ALA A 87 0.35 -13.10 19.25
C ALA A 87 0.31 -13.49 17.76
N ASP A 88 -0.85 -13.90 17.26
CA ASP A 88 -1.06 -14.27 15.85
C ASP A 88 -1.45 -13.03 15.00
N TRP A 89 -1.61 -11.86 15.62
CA TRP A 89 -1.90 -10.62 14.89
C TRP A 89 -0.64 -10.08 14.21
N HIS A 90 -0.54 -10.34 12.91
CA HIS A 90 0.57 -9.90 12.07
C HIS A 90 0.53 -8.42 11.66
N GLY A 91 -0.47 -7.66 12.11
CA GLY A 91 -0.54 -6.22 11.91
C GLY A 91 -1.07 -5.76 10.56
N ASP A 92 -0.94 -4.44 10.34
CA ASP A 92 -1.40 -3.72 9.16
C ASP A 92 -0.24 -3.03 8.43
N ALA A 93 -0.30 -3.02 7.10
CA ALA A 93 0.65 -2.31 6.25
C ALA A 93 -0.01 -1.15 5.50
N LYS A 94 0.77 -0.10 5.24
CA LYS A 94 0.36 1.09 4.51
C LYS A 94 1.44 1.48 3.53
N LEU A 95 1.05 1.95 2.36
CA LEU A 95 1.95 2.41 1.32
C LEU A 95 1.42 3.73 0.75
N SER A 96 2.29 4.74 0.65
CA SER A 96 1.95 6.05 0.08
C SER A 96 2.91 6.40 -1.05
N GLY A 97 2.39 7.08 -2.07
CA GLY A 97 3.17 7.37 -3.26
C GLY A 97 2.39 8.13 -4.31
N ARG A 98 2.88 8.04 -5.54
CA ARG A 98 2.21 8.58 -6.73
C ARG A 98 1.76 7.46 -7.64
N ALA A 99 0.52 7.55 -8.08
CA ALA A 99 0.01 6.74 -9.18
C ALA A 99 0.59 7.23 -10.50
N VAL A 100 1.29 6.35 -11.20
CA VAL A 100 1.86 6.60 -12.53
C VAL A 100 1.04 5.79 -13.53
N GLU A 101 0.35 6.48 -14.43
CA GLU A 101 -0.47 5.83 -15.46
C GLU A 101 0.44 5.05 -16.42
N VAL A 102 0.07 3.80 -16.68
CA VAL A 102 0.79 2.90 -17.59
C VAL A 102 -0.18 2.44 -18.68
N PRO A 103 0.33 1.97 -19.83
CA PRO A 103 -0.54 1.39 -20.86
C PRO A 103 -1.40 0.27 -20.25
N PRO A 104 -2.72 0.28 -20.51
CA PRO A 104 -3.60 -0.76 -20.00
C PRO A 104 -3.27 -2.12 -20.62
N GLY A 105 -3.59 -3.19 -19.90
CA GLY A 105 -3.45 -4.56 -20.40
C GLY A 105 -4.42 -4.86 -21.56
N PRO A 106 -4.22 -5.98 -22.28
CA PRO A 106 -5.03 -6.33 -23.44
C PRO A 106 -6.52 -6.52 -23.13
N ASP A 107 -6.86 -6.93 -21.92
CA ASP A 107 -8.24 -7.18 -21.47
C ASP A 107 -8.85 -5.98 -20.70
N ALA A 108 -8.26 -4.79 -20.82
CA ALA A 108 -8.74 -3.61 -20.13
C ALA A 108 -10.00 -3.02 -20.78
N GLU A 109 -11.01 -2.75 -19.95
CA GLU A 109 -12.23 -2.07 -20.37
C GLU A 109 -11.95 -0.64 -20.85
N GLU A 110 -12.67 -0.17 -21.86
CA GLU A 110 -12.53 1.18 -22.39
C GLU A 110 -12.77 2.23 -21.29
N GLY A 111 -11.91 3.25 -21.22
CA GLY A 111 -11.99 4.31 -20.21
C GLY A 111 -11.45 3.94 -18.82
N SER A 112 -11.11 2.67 -18.58
CA SER A 112 -10.39 2.26 -17.37
C SER A 112 -8.98 2.89 -17.30
N GLY A 113 -8.41 2.89 -16.10
CA GLY A 113 -7.03 3.34 -15.88
C GLY A 113 -6.19 2.22 -15.28
N ALA A 114 -4.96 2.06 -15.78
CA ALA A 114 -3.95 1.16 -15.25
C ALA A 114 -2.78 1.98 -14.71
N PHE A 115 -2.28 1.59 -13.53
CA PHE A 115 -1.26 2.37 -12.83
C PHE A 115 -0.23 1.46 -12.17
N ARG A 116 0.99 1.97 -12.07
CA ARG A 116 1.98 1.53 -11.08
C ARG A 116 2.12 2.58 -9.98
N ILE A 117 2.62 2.20 -8.81
CA ILE A 117 2.87 3.12 -7.70
C ILE A 117 4.36 3.42 -7.61
N ASP A 118 4.70 4.69 -7.81
CA ASP A 118 5.97 5.26 -7.41
C ASP A 118 5.93 5.54 -5.89
N VAL A 119 6.58 4.68 -5.12
CA VAL A 119 6.49 4.64 -3.66
C VAL A 119 7.34 5.74 -3.02
N THR A 120 6.77 6.39 -2.01
CA THR A 120 7.47 7.40 -1.19
C THR A 120 7.62 6.97 0.27
N GLU A 121 6.67 6.19 0.77
CA GLU A 121 6.63 5.72 2.15
C GLU A 121 5.92 4.37 2.24
N VAL A 122 6.43 3.49 3.09
CA VAL A 122 5.78 2.25 3.51
C VAL A 122 5.86 2.16 5.03
N ALA A 123 4.77 1.75 5.68
CA ALA A 123 4.75 1.50 7.12
C ALA A 123 4.10 0.14 7.41
N LEU A 124 4.64 -0.58 8.39
CA LEU A 124 4.10 -1.82 8.93
C LEU A 124 4.01 -1.68 10.45
N THR A 125 2.84 -1.98 11.01
CA THR A 125 2.61 -1.94 12.46
C THR A 125 2.03 -3.25 12.94
N TYR A 126 2.67 -3.88 13.92
CA TYR A 126 2.29 -5.18 14.47
C TYR A 126 2.75 -5.31 15.93
N LEU A 127 2.30 -6.35 16.64
CA LEU A 127 2.70 -6.59 18.02
C LEU A 127 4.00 -7.39 18.11
N GLY A 128 4.86 -7.02 19.07
CA GLY A 128 6.11 -7.71 19.37
C GLY A 128 6.10 -8.29 20.78
N GLY A 129 6.96 -9.29 21.00
CA GLY A 129 7.08 -10.01 22.28
C GLY A 129 6.49 -11.42 22.22
N THR A 130 6.84 -12.25 23.22
CA THR A 130 6.19 -13.53 23.46
C THR A 130 6.10 -13.74 24.98
N PRO A 131 4.96 -13.39 25.62
CA PRO A 131 3.72 -12.86 25.02
C PRO A 131 3.88 -11.44 24.45
N PRO A 132 2.96 -10.98 23.57
CA PRO A 132 2.95 -9.61 23.07
C PRO A 132 2.96 -8.57 24.21
N ASP A 133 3.89 -7.61 24.14
CA ASP A 133 4.07 -6.59 25.20
C ASP A 133 4.42 -5.19 24.66
N HIS A 134 4.54 -5.02 23.35
CA HIS A 134 4.80 -3.72 22.71
C HIS A 134 4.32 -3.67 21.26
N LEU A 135 4.15 -2.45 20.74
CA LEU A 135 3.95 -2.20 19.32
C LEU A 135 5.30 -2.10 18.61
N VAL A 136 5.48 -2.85 17.52
CA VAL A 136 6.57 -2.68 16.57
C VAL A 136 6.08 -1.86 15.39
N ILE A 137 6.87 -0.86 15.00
CA ILE A 137 6.62 -0.02 13.84
C ILE A 137 7.87 -0.09 12.96
N GLU A 138 7.71 -0.65 11.78
CA GLU A 138 8.71 -0.58 10.73
C GLU A 138 8.25 0.41 9.67
N SER A 139 9.18 1.19 9.14
CA SER A 139 8.90 2.16 8.10
C SER A 139 10.05 2.24 7.12
N TRP A 140 9.72 2.38 5.85
CA TRP A 140 10.66 2.71 4.79
C TRP A 140 10.23 4.05 4.18
N HIS A 141 11.17 4.96 3.97
CA HIS A 141 10.91 6.19 3.22
C HIS A 141 11.98 6.43 2.17
N GLU A 142 11.57 7.01 1.06
CA GLU A 142 12.48 7.46 0.02
C GLU A 142 13.58 8.36 0.61
N GLY A 143 14.84 8.05 0.29
CA GLY A 143 16.01 8.81 0.73
C GLY A 143 16.50 8.51 2.15
N THR A 144 15.70 7.87 3.01
CA THR A 144 16.15 7.46 4.36
C THR A 144 16.21 5.95 4.58
N GLY A 145 15.57 5.16 3.70
CA GLY A 145 15.55 3.71 3.78
C GLY A 145 14.72 3.18 4.95
N TRP A 146 14.92 1.90 5.25
CA TRP A 146 14.20 1.18 6.31
C TRP A 146 14.66 1.57 7.73
N ARG A 147 13.68 1.64 8.64
CA ARG A 147 13.87 1.88 10.07
C ARG A 147 12.86 1.07 10.87
N ARG A 148 13.29 0.61 12.04
CA ARG A 148 12.45 -0.06 13.03
C ARG A 148 12.43 0.71 14.35
N ARG A 149 11.24 0.86 14.93
CA ARG A 149 11.04 1.45 16.28
C ARG A 149 10.00 0.65 17.05
N THR A 150 10.04 0.73 18.38
CA THR A 150 9.06 0.10 19.26
C THR A 150 8.41 1.12 20.18
N ARG A 151 7.17 0.86 20.59
CA ARG A 151 6.43 1.65 21.58
C ARG A 151 5.79 0.71 22.61
N LYS A 152 5.99 1.01 23.89
CA LYS A 152 5.22 0.43 24.99
C LYS A 152 3.92 1.20 25.18
#